data_AF-A0AAJ2X0J9-F1
#
_entry.id   AF-A0AAJ2X0J9-F1
#
_cell.length_a   1.000
_cell.length_b   1.000
_cell.length_c   1.000
_cell.angle_alpha   90.00
_cell.angle_beta   90.00
_cell.angle_gamma   90.00
#
_symmetry.space_group_name_H-M   'P 1'
#
loop_
_entity.id
_entity.type
_entity.pdbx_description
1 polymer ?
#
loop_
_entity_poly.entity_id
_entity_poly.type
_entity_poly.pdbx_seq_one_letter_code
_entity_poly.pdbx_strand_id
1 'polypeptide(L)'
;MAGTLAIHIKGLGEIDYEVMRKVSDHLMGIPSFALERVLRVLDDVGFVKLVEKGRRIASVIPNIPVFDDVYLNIGQYAAAEFVLNEHEQATIQILEKLQNEPVNKSTLVNSLGAEKSVVDRCLTVGKSSGIVSEHRARGRDILISPFYFSDNLDGLADAAVACGAGSIKSALDKVKSNQGWPLSVMRATGEIGGTKLSPTEIVLVDKMAGEGMIRPPTINFGVRSESFLFTPRPGAARLNASNREVYERAMALISAVRKGQLLADRFKIWSPVRILEVLRDKGYVGSNSEARQQYQNLVVLKFAYLKQTSSDRWQLCLNRTQENEAALTLAISLLRTGQLADMEISSEAKIALGKGEEYIQSLISASEIKKRQLQVADPQATYEFEQLLLKLG
;
A
#
# COMPACT_ATOMS: atom_id res chain seq x y z
N MET A 1 0.09 7.76 -15.13
CA MET A 1 1.36 7.70 -15.87
C MET A 1 2.32 8.81 -15.45
N ALA A 2 2.02 10.09 -15.71
CA ALA A 2 2.90 11.21 -15.31
C ALA A 2 3.21 11.23 -13.80
N GLY A 3 2.19 11.13 -12.94
CA GLY A 3 2.41 11.08 -11.48
C GLY A 3 3.24 9.88 -11.04
N THR A 4 2.95 8.70 -11.58
CA THR A 4 3.74 7.48 -11.35
C THR A 4 5.21 7.69 -11.71
N LEU A 5 5.51 8.21 -12.91
CA LEU A 5 6.89 8.46 -13.33
C LEU A 5 7.58 9.50 -12.43
N ALA A 6 6.92 10.63 -12.17
CA ALA A 6 7.44 11.71 -11.32
C ALA A 6 7.81 11.23 -9.91
N ILE A 7 6.99 10.39 -9.29
CA ILE A 7 7.26 9.80 -7.96
C ILE A 7 8.52 8.92 -7.98
N HIS A 8 8.73 8.17 -9.06
CA HIS A 8 9.87 7.27 -9.19
C HIS A 8 11.18 8.00 -9.52
N ILE A 9 11.14 9.05 -10.32
CA ILE A 9 12.34 9.82 -10.69
C ILE A 9 12.69 10.91 -9.65
N LYS A 10 11.81 11.17 -8.68
CA LYS A 10 12.03 12.14 -7.61
C LYS A 10 13.31 11.86 -6.83
N GLY A 11 14.20 12.86 -6.81
CA GLY A 11 15.48 12.83 -6.11
C GLY A 11 16.60 12.11 -6.86
N LEU A 12 16.37 11.68 -8.09
CA LEU A 12 17.42 11.14 -8.96
C LEU A 12 18.14 12.27 -9.72
N GLY A 13 19.38 12.01 -10.12
CA GLY A 13 20.15 12.90 -11.00
C GLY A 13 19.67 12.86 -12.44
N GLU A 14 20.51 13.33 -13.37
CA GLU A 14 20.24 13.22 -14.82
C GLU A 14 20.11 11.75 -15.24
N ILE A 15 19.05 11.44 -15.99
CA ILE A 15 18.72 10.08 -16.44
C ILE A 15 18.73 10.04 -17.97
N ASP A 16 19.42 9.06 -18.55
CA ASP A 16 19.39 8.81 -19.99
C ASP A 16 18.00 8.34 -20.46
N TYR A 17 17.56 8.84 -21.62
CA TYR A 17 16.23 8.54 -22.16
C TYR A 17 16.00 7.05 -22.43
N GLU A 18 16.99 6.32 -22.97
CA GLU A 18 16.83 4.89 -23.28
C GLU A 18 16.76 4.04 -22.02
N VAL A 19 17.53 4.40 -20.98
CA VAL A 19 17.44 3.80 -19.64
C VAL A 19 16.04 4.02 -19.07
N MET A 20 15.54 5.26 -19.11
CA MET A 20 14.20 5.59 -18.63
C MET A 20 13.11 4.85 -19.41
N ARG A 21 13.25 4.73 -20.73
CA ARG A 21 12.33 4.01 -21.61
C ARG A 21 12.18 2.55 -21.22
N LYS A 22 13.30 1.83 -21.04
CA LYS A 22 13.30 0.41 -20.67
C LYS A 22 12.72 0.20 -19.26
N VAL A 23 13.11 1.03 -18.31
CA VAL A 23 12.63 0.91 -16.92
C VAL A 23 11.14 1.24 -16.81
N SER A 24 10.67 2.29 -17.48
CA SER A 24 9.27 2.72 -17.42
C SER A 24 8.33 1.66 -18.01
N ASP A 25 8.75 1.02 -19.10
CA ASP A 25 8.00 -0.05 -19.76
C ASP A 25 7.89 -1.30 -18.88
N HIS A 26 9.02 -1.77 -18.34
CA HIS A 26 9.09 -3.05 -17.62
C HIS A 26 8.66 -2.98 -16.15
N LEU A 27 8.96 -1.88 -15.45
CA LEU A 27 8.75 -1.76 -14.00
C LEU A 27 7.62 -0.79 -13.61
N MET A 28 7.20 0.11 -14.50
CA MET A 28 6.16 1.11 -14.20
C MET A 28 4.90 0.94 -15.06
N GLY A 29 4.91 0.02 -16.03
CA GLY A 29 3.78 -0.23 -16.93
C GLY A 29 3.46 0.96 -17.84
N ILE A 30 4.43 1.84 -18.10
CA ILE A 30 4.29 2.98 -19.02
C ILE A 30 4.86 2.55 -20.37
N PRO A 31 4.02 2.34 -21.40
CA PRO A 31 4.50 1.87 -22.69
C PRO A 31 5.54 2.81 -23.30
N SER A 32 6.59 2.25 -23.91
CA SER A 32 7.69 3.01 -24.53
C SER A 32 7.22 4.12 -25.49
N PHE A 33 6.12 3.89 -26.24
CA PHE A 33 5.58 4.87 -27.19
C PHE A 33 4.87 6.05 -26.51
N ALA A 34 4.40 5.86 -25.27
CA ALA A 34 3.71 6.89 -24.50
C ALA A 34 4.69 7.75 -23.68
N LEU A 35 5.91 7.26 -23.43
CA LEU A 35 6.87 7.90 -22.53
C LEU A 35 7.22 9.32 -22.96
N GLU A 36 7.50 9.58 -24.24
CA GLU A 36 7.84 10.91 -24.71
C GLU A 36 6.74 11.93 -24.36
N ARG A 37 5.48 11.58 -24.61
CA ARG A 37 4.35 12.46 -24.30
C ARG A 37 4.19 12.66 -22.79
N VAL A 38 4.43 11.62 -22.00
CA VAL A 38 4.41 11.71 -20.52
C VAL A 38 5.51 12.66 -20.02
N LEU A 39 6.71 12.58 -20.60
CA LEU A 39 7.84 13.44 -20.24
C LEU A 39 7.61 14.90 -20.59
N ARG A 40 7.00 15.17 -21.75
CA ARG A 40 6.61 16.54 -22.13
C ARG A 40 5.58 17.13 -21.16
N VAL A 41 4.57 16.35 -20.75
CA VAL A 41 3.62 16.79 -19.72
C VAL A 41 4.33 17.09 -18.39
N LEU A 42 5.32 16.29 -18.00
CA LEU A 42 6.10 16.57 -16.79
C LEU A 42 7.00 17.80 -16.91
N ASP A 43 7.49 18.11 -18.11
CA ASP A 43 8.27 19.32 -18.42
C ASP A 43 7.36 20.55 -18.31
N ASP A 44 6.15 20.48 -18.87
CA ASP A 44 5.14 21.55 -18.78
C ASP A 44 4.72 21.84 -17.32
N VAL A 45 4.57 20.79 -16.50
CA VAL A 45 4.30 20.90 -15.05
C VAL A 45 5.51 21.46 -14.29
N GLY A 46 6.71 21.48 -14.90
CA GLY A 46 7.96 21.93 -14.28
C GLY A 46 8.65 20.87 -13.41
N PHE A 47 8.19 19.62 -13.48
CA PHE A 47 8.68 18.49 -12.69
C PHE A 47 9.93 17.83 -13.29
N VAL A 48 10.17 18.01 -14.58
CA VAL A 48 11.42 17.62 -15.23
C VAL A 48 11.93 18.76 -16.09
N LYS A 49 13.19 18.67 -16.47
CA LYS A 49 13.79 19.45 -17.53
C LYS A 49 14.30 18.49 -18.60
N LEU A 50 13.81 18.63 -19.82
CA LEU A 50 14.25 17.79 -20.94
C LEU A 50 15.52 18.35 -21.57
N VAL A 51 16.53 17.48 -21.75
CA VAL A 51 17.73 17.78 -22.52
C VAL A 51 17.54 17.17 -23.90
N GLU A 52 17.33 18.03 -24.90
CA GLU A 52 17.04 17.60 -26.28
C GLU A 52 18.28 17.68 -27.18
N LYS A 53 18.43 16.68 -28.05
CA LYS A 53 19.34 16.71 -29.20
C LYS A 53 18.51 16.77 -30.48
N GLY A 54 18.26 17.97 -30.98
CA GLY A 54 17.37 18.21 -32.10
C GLY A 54 15.92 17.95 -31.71
N ARG A 55 15.26 16.96 -32.30
CA ARG A 55 13.86 16.58 -31.99
C ARG A 55 13.72 15.43 -31.00
N ARG A 56 14.83 14.86 -30.52
CA ARG A 56 14.83 13.70 -29.63
C ARG A 56 15.26 14.10 -28.23
N ILE A 57 14.58 13.56 -27.22
CA ILE A 57 15.00 13.68 -25.82
C ILE A 57 16.24 12.80 -25.63
N ALA A 58 17.34 13.39 -25.20
CA ALA A 58 18.58 12.67 -24.90
C ALA A 58 18.63 12.25 -23.43
N SER A 59 18.31 13.17 -22.53
CA SER A 59 18.26 12.92 -21.09
C SER A 59 17.19 13.76 -20.41
N VAL A 60 16.84 13.35 -19.19
CA VAL A 60 15.80 13.95 -18.36
C VAL A 60 16.41 14.31 -17.02
N ILE A 61 16.27 15.55 -16.59
CA ILE A 61 16.72 16.03 -15.28
C ILE A 61 15.49 16.23 -14.39
N PRO A 62 15.29 15.40 -13.35
CA PRO A 62 14.19 15.56 -12.42
C PRO A 62 14.31 16.85 -11.60
N ASN A 63 13.22 17.59 -11.48
CA ASN A 63 13.09 18.80 -10.66
C ASN A 63 11.80 18.77 -9.81
N ILE A 64 11.50 17.61 -9.21
CA ILE A 64 10.30 17.44 -8.38
C ILE A 64 10.58 17.91 -6.95
N PRO A 65 9.82 18.88 -6.39
CA PRO A 65 10.00 19.34 -5.03
C PRO A 65 9.82 18.22 -3.99
N VAL A 66 10.67 18.23 -2.96
CA VAL A 66 10.73 17.15 -1.96
C VAL A 66 9.43 17.05 -1.14
N PHE A 67 8.75 18.17 -0.90
CA PHE A 67 7.57 18.24 -0.02
C PHE A 67 6.24 18.43 -0.74
N ASP A 68 6.23 18.45 -2.08
CA ASP A 68 5.01 18.66 -2.84
C ASP A 68 4.25 17.36 -3.11
N ASP A 69 2.92 17.47 -3.10
CA ASP A 69 2.02 16.44 -3.58
C ASP A 69 2.01 16.44 -5.11
N VAL A 70 2.79 15.50 -5.67
CA VAL A 70 2.95 15.28 -7.11
C VAL A 70 1.60 15.09 -7.80
N TYR A 71 0.65 14.42 -7.15
CA TYR A 71 -0.67 14.15 -7.73
C TYR A 71 -1.55 15.39 -7.73
N LEU A 72 -1.49 16.20 -6.68
CA LEU A 72 -2.21 17.45 -6.62
C LEU A 72 -1.79 18.40 -7.73
N ASN A 73 -0.49 18.60 -7.94
CA ASN A 73 0.04 19.51 -8.95
C ASN A 73 -0.29 19.05 -10.38
N ILE A 74 -0.15 17.74 -10.65
CA ILE A 74 -0.54 17.17 -11.96
C ILE A 74 -2.06 17.27 -12.16
N GLY A 75 -2.85 17.08 -11.10
CA GLY A 75 -4.30 17.24 -11.13
C GLY A 75 -4.71 18.68 -11.43
N GLN A 76 -4.04 19.66 -10.80
CA GLN A 76 -4.26 21.09 -11.07
C GLN A 76 -3.88 21.47 -12.50
N TYR A 77 -2.72 21.02 -12.98
CA TYR A 77 -2.32 21.21 -14.37
C TYR A 77 -3.35 20.61 -15.33
N ALA A 78 -3.79 19.37 -15.05
CA ALA A 78 -4.77 18.72 -15.91
C ALA A 78 -6.13 19.43 -15.91
N ALA A 79 -6.56 19.97 -14.77
CA ALA A 79 -7.78 20.76 -14.67
C ALA A 79 -7.69 22.12 -15.37
N ALA A 80 -6.49 22.71 -15.46
CA ALA A 80 -6.25 23.99 -16.11
C ALA A 80 -6.10 23.86 -17.63
N GLU A 81 -5.36 22.85 -18.10
CA GLU A 81 -4.93 22.74 -19.50
C GLU A 81 -5.75 21.74 -20.32
N PHE A 82 -6.46 20.79 -19.69
CA PHE A 82 -7.25 19.79 -20.41
C PHE A 82 -8.74 19.91 -20.13
N VAL A 83 -9.52 19.86 -21.22
CA VAL A 83 -10.97 19.65 -21.14
C VAL A 83 -11.22 18.15 -21.22
N LEU A 84 -11.49 17.55 -20.07
CA LEU A 84 -11.85 16.14 -19.99
C LEU A 84 -13.16 15.89 -20.72
N ASN A 85 -13.21 14.84 -21.55
CA ASN A 85 -14.45 14.43 -22.17
C ASN A 85 -15.38 13.73 -21.16
N GLU A 86 -16.63 13.51 -21.55
CA GLU A 86 -17.65 12.93 -20.67
C GLU A 86 -17.24 11.55 -20.09
N HIS A 87 -16.58 10.71 -20.90
CA HIS A 87 -16.12 9.39 -20.45
C HIS A 87 -14.98 9.50 -19.41
N GLU A 88 -14.05 10.44 -19.60
CA GLU A 88 -12.94 10.68 -18.67
C GLU A 88 -13.44 11.24 -17.34
N GLN A 89 -14.35 12.22 -17.39
CA GLN A 89 -15.00 12.78 -16.21
C GLN A 89 -15.77 11.70 -15.44
N ALA A 90 -16.59 10.90 -16.14
CA ALA A 90 -17.33 9.80 -15.54
C ALA A 90 -16.39 8.78 -14.91
N THR A 91 -15.25 8.45 -15.55
CA THR A 91 -14.27 7.51 -15.00
C THR A 91 -13.65 8.01 -13.70
N ILE A 92 -13.27 9.29 -13.65
CA ILE A 92 -12.70 9.90 -12.44
C ILE A 92 -13.73 9.88 -11.30
N GLN A 93 -14.97 10.27 -11.57
CA GLN A 93 -16.03 10.27 -10.56
C GLN A 93 -16.38 8.85 -10.07
N ILE A 94 -16.37 7.85 -10.96
CA ILE A 94 -16.55 6.44 -10.58
C ILE A 94 -15.43 6.03 -9.62
N LEU A 95 -14.17 6.32 -9.96
CA LEU A 95 -13.02 5.96 -9.13
C LEU A 95 -12.99 6.70 -7.80
N GLU A 96 -13.37 7.97 -7.77
CA GLU A 96 -13.48 8.76 -6.54
C GLU A 96 -14.50 8.16 -5.55
N LYS A 97 -15.64 7.68 -6.06
CA LYS A 97 -16.62 6.98 -5.22
C LYS A 97 -16.11 5.63 -4.75
N LEU A 98 -15.54 4.83 -5.67
CA LEU A 98 -15.02 3.50 -5.37
C LEU A 98 -13.75 3.51 -4.51
N GLN A 99 -13.07 4.65 -4.38
CA GLN A 99 -11.95 4.81 -3.45
C GLN A 99 -12.38 4.71 -1.99
N ASN A 100 -13.61 5.17 -1.70
CA ASN A 100 -14.08 5.34 -0.33
C ASN A 100 -14.95 4.17 0.12
N GLU A 101 -15.77 3.61 -0.78
CA GLU A 101 -16.71 2.54 -0.43
C GLU A 101 -17.12 1.69 -1.64
N PRO A 102 -17.56 0.44 -1.42
CA PRO A 102 -18.32 -0.33 -2.40
C PRO A 102 -19.63 0.36 -2.75
N VAL A 103 -19.96 0.47 -4.03
CA VAL A 103 -21.16 1.18 -4.48
C VAL A 103 -22.05 0.25 -5.29
N ASN A 104 -23.36 0.32 -5.06
CA ASN A 104 -24.31 -0.36 -5.92
C ASN A 104 -24.32 0.24 -7.33
N LYS A 105 -24.24 -0.61 -8.36
CA LYS A 105 -24.18 -0.17 -9.76
C LYS A 105 -25.34 0.74 -10.16
N SER A 106 -26.58 0.42 -9.77
CA SER A 106 -27.75 1.24 -10.13
C SER A 106 -27.73 2.60 -9.43
N THR A 107 -27.28 2.62 -8.17
CA THR A 107 -27.11 3.87 -7.41
C THR A 107 -26.02 4.74 -8.03
N LEU A 108 -24.90 4.12 -8.44
CA LEU A 108 -23.81 4.81 -9.09
C LEU A 108 -24.27 5.49 -10.38
N VAL A 109 -24.92 4.74 -11.28
CA VAL A 109 -25.46 5.25 -12.56
C VAL A 109 -26.39 6.45 -12.31
N ASN A 110 -27.31 6.34 -11.36
CA ASN A 110 -28.25 7.42 -11.05
C ASN A 110 -27.58 8.65 -10.44
N SER A 111 -26.50 8.46 -9.68
CA SER A 111 -25.82 9.51 -8.93
C SER A 111 -24.80 10.33 -9.72
N LEU A 112 -24.35 9.83 -10.88
CA LEU A 112 -23.33 10.49 -11.71
C LEU A 112 -23.94 11.54 -12.66
N GLY A 113 -25.25 11.47 -12.93
CA GLY A 113 -25.92 12.37 -13.87
C GLY A 113 -25.47 12.20 -15.33
N ALA A 114 -24.60 11.23 -15.62
CA ALA A 114 -24.11 10.90 -16.95
C ALA A 114 -25.06 9.94 -17.69
N GLU A 115 -24.96 9.89 -19.02
CA GLU A 115 -25.73 8.94 -19.81
C GLU A 115 -25.39 7.50 -19.44
N LYS A 116 -26.39 6.61 -19.34
CA LYS A 116 -26.18 5.21 -18.96
C LYS A 116 -25.19 4.50 -19.89
N SER A 117 -25.22 4.80 -21.19
CA SER A 117 -24.31 4.22 -22.18
C SER A 117 -22.84 4.62 -21.93
N VAL A 118 -22.61 5.85 -21.48
CA VAL A 118 -21.29 6.38 -21.09
C VAL A 118 -20.79 5.64 -19.86
N VAL A 119 -21.61 5.53 -18.81
CA VAL A 119 -21.25 4.82 -17.57
C VAL A 119 -20.96 3.35 -17.84
N ASP A 120 -21.81 2.66 -18.60
CA ASP A 120 -21.61 1.24 -18.93
C ASP A 120 -20.32 1.01 -19.73
N ARG A 121 -19.97 1.93 -20.64
CA ARG A 121 -18.69 1.88 -21.37
C ARG A 121 -17.50 2.09 -20.43
N CYS A 122 -17.55 3.07 -19.53
CA CYS A 122 -16.50 3.31 -18.55
C CYS A 122 -16.34 2.13 -17.60
N LEU A 123 -17.42 1.50 -17.15
CA LEU A 123 -17.37 0.28 -16.34
C LEU A 123 -16.78 -0.90 -17.10
N THR A 124 -17.09 -1.03 -18.39
CA THR A 124 -16.52 -2.09 -19.24
C THR A 124 -15.00 -1.93 -19.35
N VAL A 125 -14.54 -0.72 -19.67
CA VAL A 125 -13.10 -0.40 -19.71
C VAL A 125 -12.44 -0.58 -18.34
N GLY A 126 -13.11 -0.16 -17.26
CA GLY A 126 -12.63 -0.30 -15.89
C GLY A 126 -12.47 -1.76 -15.43
N LYS A 127 -13.38 -2.64 -15.87
CA LYS A 127 -13.26 -4.09 -15.64
C LYS A 127 -12.11 -4.70 -16.41
N SER A 128 -12.00 -4.38 -17.70
CA SER A 128 -10.91 -4.90 -18.54
C SER A 128 -9.53 -4.45 -18.07
N SER A 129 -9.43 -3.26 -17.47
CA SER A 129 -8.19 -2.73 -16.89
C SER A 129 -7.96 -3.16 -15.43
N GLY A 130 -8.91 -3.89 -14.80
CA GLY A 130 -8.78 -4.38 -13.44
C GLY A 130 -8.93 -3.33 -12.34
N ILE A 131 -9.33 -2.09 -12.68
CA ILE A 131 -9.55 -1.00 -11.71
C ILE A 131 -10.95 -1.03 -11.09
N VAL A 132 -11.89 -1.76 -11.70
CA VAL A 132 -13.24 -1.99 -11.18
C VAL A 132 -13.58 -3.48 -11.27
N SER A 133 -14.11 -4.05 -10.21
CA SER A 133 -14.72 -5.38 -10.18
C SER A 133 -16.21 -5.27 -9.84
N GLU A 134 -17.01 -6.17 -10.41
CA GLU A 134 -18.45 -6.26 -10.13
C GLU A 134 -18.71 -7.59 -9.43
N HIS A 135 -19.33 -7.51 -8.26
CA HIS A 135 -19.64 -8.63 -7.39
C HIS A 135 -21.15 -8.67 -7.14
N ARG A 136 -21.75 -9.84 -7.28
CA ARG A 136 -23.19 -10.01 -7.06
C ARG A 136 -23.45 -10.52 -5.66
N ALA A 137 -24.09 -9.70 -4.83
CA ALA A 137 -24.43 -10.04 -3.45
C ALA A 137 -25.92 -9.79 -3.19
N ARG A 138 -26.62 -10.81 -2.68
CA ARG A 138 -28.07 -10.77 -2.36
C ARG A 138 -28.93 -10.15 -3.47
N GLY A 139 -28.65 -10.52 -4.72
CA GLY A 139 -29.38 -10.06 -5.91
C GLY A 139 -29.04 -8.64 -6.38
N ARG A 140 -28.04 -7.98 -5.79
CA ARG A 140 -27.57 -6.63 -6.17
C ARG A 140 -26.16 -6.69 -6.75
N ASP A 141 -25.90 -5.87 -7.75
CA ASP A 141 -24.58 -5.71 -8.35
C ASP A 141 -23.82 -4.60 -7.62
N ILE A 142 -22.74 -4.99 -6.93
CA ILE A 142 -21.87 -4.11 -6.17
C ILE A 142 -20.56 -3.93 -6.91
N LEU A 143 -20.18 -2.69 -7.13
CA LEU A 143 -18.93 -2.28 -7.73
C LEU A 143 -17.91 -2.01 -6.62
N ILE A 144 -16.72 -2.57 -6.80
CA ILE A 144 -15.58 -2.41 -5.90
C ILE A 144 -14.38 -2.07 -6.77
N SER A 145 -13.42 -1.31 -6.25
CA SER A 145 -12.14 -1.12 -6.94
C SER A 145 -11.05 -2.03 -6.35
N PRO A 146 -10.57 -3.05 -7.09
CA PRO A 146 -9.44 -3.87 -6.68
C PRO A 146 -8.14 -3.08 -6.45
N PHE A 147 -8.11 -1.83 -6.94
CA PHE A 147 -7.00 -0.91 -6.74
C PHE A 147 -6.91 -0.41 -5.29
N TYR A 148 -8.07 -0.20 -4.64
CA TYR A 148 -8.15 0.31 -3.27
C TYR A 148 -8.43 -0.77 -2.23
N PHE A 149 -9.06 -1.88 -2.64
CA PHE A 149 -9.36 -3.02 -1.78
C PHE A 149 -8.80 -4.28 -2.42
N SER A 150 -7.92 -5.02 -1.74
CA SER A 150 -7.35 -6.28 -2.28
C SER A 150 -7.95 -7.54 -1.67
N ASP A 151 -8.51 -7.44 -0.45
CA ASP A 151 -8.79 -8.60 0.39
C ASP A 151 -10.30 -8.88 0.45
N ASN A 152 -10.68 -10.13 0.11
CA ASN A 152 -12.04 -10.68 0.17
C ASN A 152 -13.15 -9.72 -0.32
N LEU A 153 -13.11 -9.41 -1.63
CA LEU A 153 -14.05 -8.49 -2.27
C LEU A 153 -15.51 -8.99 -2.24
N ASP A 154 -15.73 -10.31 -2.26
CA ASP A 154 -17.07 -10.90 -2.15
C ASP A 154 -17.68 -10.68 -0.77
N GLY A 155 -16.88 -10.84 0.30
CA GLY A 155 -17.28 -10.51 1.66
C GLY A 155 -17.61 -9.03 1.83
N LEU A 156 -16.79 -8.16 1.23
CA LEU A 156 -17.03 -6.71 1.19
C LEU A 156 -18.34 -6.36 0.46
N ALA A 157 -18.63 -7.04 -0.65
CA ALA A 157 -19.87 -6.86 -1.39
C ALA A 157 -21.10 -7.30 -0.56
N ASP A 158 -21.04 -8.45 0.13
CA ASP A 158 -22.13 -8.89 1.00
C ASP A 158 -22.33 -7.95 2.20
N ALA A 159 -21.23 -7.48 2.81
CA ALA A 159 -21.28 -6.49 3.88
C ALA A 159 -21.92 -5.17 3.41
N ALA A 160 -21.61 -4.71 2.19
CA ALA A 160 -22.19 -3.50 1.63
C ALA A 160 -23.70 -3.61 1.41
N VAL A 161 -24.18 -4.79 1.01
CA VAL A 161 -25.63 -5.01 0.88
C VAL A 161 -26.31 -5.18 2.23
N ALA A 162 -25.64 -5.80 3.20
CA ALA A 162 -26.21 -6.08 4.53
C ALA A 162 -26.31 -4.83 5.42
N CYS A 163 -25.27 -3.99 5.45
CA CYS A 163 -25.12 -2.88 6.40
C CYS A 163 -25.20 -1.49 5.76
N GLY A 164 -25.16 -1.42 4.42
CA GLY A 164 -25.12 -0.19 3.64
C GLY A 164 -23.71 0.38 3.47
N ALA A 165 -23.45 0.97 2.30
CA ALA A 165 -22.15 1.54 1.93
C ALA A 165 -21.69 2.65 2.89
N GLY A 166 -22.59 3.58 3.27
CA GLY A 166 -22.25 4.67 4.18
C GLY A 166 -21.79 4.22 5.58
N SER A 167 -22.33 3.10 6.08
CA SER A 167 -21.89 2.49 7.34
C SER A 167 -20.47 1.90 7.21
N ILE A 168 -20.14 1.33 6.04
CA ILE A 168 -18.77 0.87 5.72
C ILE A 168 -17.82 2.04 5.69
N LYS A 169 -18.16 3.11 4.97
CA LYS A 169 -17.31 4.31 4.90
C LYS A 169 -17.04 4.88 6.29
N SER A 170 -18.08 5.09 7.09
CA SER A 170 -17.94 5.60 8.47
C SER A 170 -17.07 4.68 9.34
N ALA A 171 -17.28 3.36 9.26
CA ALA A 171 -16.45 2.39 9.99
C ALA A 171 -14.98 2.42 9.54
N LEU A 172 -14.73 2.46 8.23
CA LEU A 172 -13.38 2.53 7.66
C LEU A 172 -12.68 3.84 8.03
N ASP A 173 -13.38 4.97 8.03
CA ASP A 173 -12.83 6.28 8.42
C ASP A 173 -12.43 6.31 9.92
N LYS A 174 -13.25 5.70 10.78
CA LYS A 174 -12.94 5.55 12.22
C LYS A 174 -11.73 4.65 12.46
N VAL A 175 -11.61 3.54 11.71
CA VAL A 175 -10.44 2.64 11.74
C VAL A 175 -9.20 3.35 11.19
N LYS A 176 -9.33 4.07 10.07
CA LYS A 176 -8.24 4.82 9.43
C LYS A 176 -7.65 5.88 10.36
N SER A 177 -8.50 6.54 11.13
CA SER A 177 -8.07 7.54 12.12
C SER A 177 -7.38 6.94 13.34
N ASN A 178 -7.55 5.62 13.57
CA ASN A 178 -7.10 4.94 14.78
C ASN A 178 -6.48 3.57 14.46
N GLN A 179 -5.56 3.54 13.50
CA GLN A 179 -4.93 2.29 13.07
C GLN A 179 -4.19 1.58 14.22
N GLY A 180 -4.28 0.25 14.19
CA GLY A 180 -3.76 -0.65 15.21
C GLY A 180 -4.59 -0.69 16.49
N TRP A 181 -5.89 -0.42 16.45
CA TRP A 181 -6.73 -0.56 17.64
C TRP A 181 -7.03 -2.05 17.92
N PRO A 182 -6.89 -2.55 19.16
CA PRO A 182 -7.17 -3.95 19.48
C PRO A 182 -8.67 -4.27 19.32
N LEU A 183 -8.96 -5.41 18.69
CA LEU A 183 -10.32 -5.88 18.46
C LEU A 183 -11.03 -6.21 19.78
N SER A 184 -10.34 -6.82 20.76
CA SER A 184 -10.91 -7.10 22.07
C SER A 184 -11.35 -5.84 22.81
N VAL A 185 -10.56 -4.76 22.73
CA VAL A 185 -10.87 -3.47 23.35
C VAL A 185 -12.09 -2.84 22.67
N MET A 186 -12.15 -2.87 21.34
CA MET A 186 -13.33 -2.41 20.60
C MET A 186 -14.59 -3.17 20.99
N ARG A 187 -14.53 -4.51 21.06
CA ARG A 187 -15.68 -5.35 21.45
C ARG A 187 -16.14 -5.07 22.89
N ALA A 188 -15.21 -4.83 23.81
CA ALA A 188 -15.53 -4.56 25.21
C ALA A 188 -16.10 -3.15 25.45
N THR A 189 -15.60 -2.15 24.72
CA THR A 189 -15.92 -0.74 24.97
C THR A 189 -16.94 -0.14 23.99
N GLY A 190 -17.10 -0.75 22.81
CA GLY A 190 -17.92 -0.20 21.73
C GLY A 190 -17.34 1.05 21.07
N GLU A 191 -16.05 1.33 21.26
CA GLU A 191 -15.37 2.51 20.73
C GLU A 191 -13.98 2.22 20.18
N ILE A 192 -13.53 3.10 19.28
CA ILE A 192 -12.19 3.13 18.72
C ILE A 192 -11.63 4.53 18.94
N GLY A 193 -10.53 4.65 19.70
CA GLY A 193 -9.88 5.94 19.93
C GLY A 193 -10.77 7.00 20.58
N GLY A 194 -11.72 6.61 21.43
CA GLY A 194 -12.71 7.50 22.04
C GLY A 194 -13.87 7.90 21.11
N THR A 195 -13.92 7.35 19.89
CA THR A 195 -15.06 7.52 18.97
C THR A 195 -16.00 6.32 19.09
N LYS A 196 -17.26 6.57 19.47
CA LYS A 196 -18.27 5.52 19.58
C LYS A 196 -18.64 4.94 18.22
N LEU A 197 -18.78 3.62 18.18
CA LEU A 197 -19.31 2.89 17.04
C LEU A 197 -20.81 2.62 17.27
N SER A 198 -21.61 2.72 16.21
CA SER A 198 -22.98 2.23 16.24
C SER A 198 -22.98 0.69 16.33
N PRO A 199 -24.07 0.07 16.82
CA PRO A 199 -24.17 -1.39 16.88
C PRO A 199 -23.93 -2.06 15.52
N THR A 200 -24.38 -1.43 14.43
CA THR A 200 -24.15 -1.91 13.07
C THR A 200 -22.68 -1.82 12.66
N GLU A 201 -21.98 -0.74 13.03
CA GLU A 201 -20.55 -0.59 12.74
C GLU A 201 -19.70 -1.60 13.52
N ILE A 202 -20.05 -1.92 14.76
CA ILE A 202 -19.34 -2.95 15.56
C ILE A 202 -19.41 -4.30 14.86
N VAL A 203 -20.61 -4.74 14.46
CA VAL A 203 -20.81 -6.01 13.75
C VAL A 203 -20.08 -6.00 12.41
N LEU A 204 -20.09 -4.87 11.71
CA LEU A 204 -19.43 -4.71 10.42
C LEU A 204 -17.90 -4.81 10.55
N VAL A 205 -17.30 -4.11 11.51
CA VAL A 205 -15.85 -4.19 11.78
C VAL A 205 -15.45 -5.60 12.20
N ASP A 206 -16.27 -6.26 13.01
CA ASP A 206 -16.03 -7.64 13.44
C ASP A 206 -16.07 -8.63 12.27
N LYS A 207 -17.06 -8.48 11.38
CA LYS A 207 -17.17 -9.27 10.15
C LYS A 207 -16.00 -9.03 9.21
N MET A 208 -15.65 -7.76 8.96
CA MET A 208 -14.51 -7.39 8.10
C MET A 208 -13.17 -7.90 8.64
N ALA A 209 -12.99 -7.92 9.96
CA ALA A 209 -11.80 -8.50 10.60
C ALA A 209 -11.78 -10.04 10.49
N GLY A 210 -12.92 -10.70 10.73
CA GLY A 210 -13.05 -12.16 10.64
C GLY A 210 -12.91 -12.71 9.22
N GLU A 211 -13.38 -11.96 8.23
CA GLU A 211 -13.29 -12.28 6.80
C GLU A 211 -11.94 -11.92 6.17
N GLY A 212 -11.00 -11.40 6.97
CA GLY A 212 -9.64 -11.08 6.54
C GLY A 212 -9.52 -9.84 5.64
N MET A 213 -10.58 -9.04 5.52
CA MET A 213 -10.58 -7.78 4.75
C MET A 213 -9.78 -6.68 5.45
N ILE A 214 -9.83 -6.69 6.78
CA ILE A 214 -9.00 -5.90 7.68
C ILE A 214 -8.03 -6.88 8.34
N ARG A 215 -7.20 -7.59 7.54
CA ARG A 215 -6.37 -8.68 8.07
C ARG A 215 -5.43 -8.15 9.15
N PRO A 216 -5.62 -8.52 10.43
CA PRO A 216 -4.82 -8.00 11.51
C PRO A 216 -3.46 -8.71 11.51
N PRO A 217 -2.33 -8.02 11.78
CA PRO A 217 -1.17 -8.67 12.34
C PRO A 217 -1.60 -9.19 13.72
N THR A 218 -1.87 -10.49 13.81
CA THR A 218 -2.15 -11.12 15.08
C THR A 218 -0.85 -11.23 15.86
N ILE A 219 -0.84 -10.68 17.07
CA ILE A 219 0.28 -10.85 17.99
C ILE A 219 -0.11 -11.94 18.99
N ASN A 220 0.78 -12.92 19.18
CA ASN A 220 0.61 -13.94 20.21
C ASN A 220 1.23 -13.47 21.54
N PHE A 221 0.52 -13.71 22.63
CA PHE A 221 0.78 -13.30 24.01
C PHE A 221 0.98 -14.54 24.88
N GLY A 222 1.98 -15.38 24.56
CA GLY A 222 2.06 -16.70 25.19
C GLY A 222 0.79 -17.51 24.89
N VAL A 223 -0.18 -17.54 25.82
CA VAL A 223 -1.46 -18.26 25.72
C VAL A 223 -2.59 -17.43 25.07
N ARG A 224 -2.52 -16.09 25.07
CA ARG A 224 -3.56 -15.23 24.47
C ARG A 224 -3.16 -14.78 23.07
N SER A 225 -4.12 -14.43 22.22
CA SER A 225 -3.91 -13.91 20.87
C SER A 225 -4.77 -12.66 20.70
N GLU A 226 -4.21 -11.59 20.15
CA GLU A 226 -4.95 -10.34 19.87
C GLU A 226 -4.78 -9.94 18.41
N SER A 227 -5.89 -9.46 17.85
CA SER A 227 -5.98 -8.95 16.50
C SER A 227 -6.12 -7.43 16.53
N PHE A 228 -5.35 -6.74 15.69
CA PHE A 228 -5.32 -5.28 15.63
C PHE A 228 -5.95 -4.79 14.33
N LEU A 229 -6.83 -3.80 14.43
CA LEU A 229 -7.59 -3.26 13.31
C LEU A 229 -6.75 -2.31 12.45
N PHE A 230 -6.78 -2.51 11.14
CA PHE A 230 -6.12 -1.66 10.15
C PHE A 230 -7.05 -1.43 8.96
N THR A 231 -6.78 -0.43 8.14
CA THR A 231 -7.52 -0.31 6.87
C THR A 231 -7.15 -1.47 5.93
N PRO A 232 -8.06 -1.84 5.00
CA PRO A 232 -7.77 -2.84 3.98
C PRO A 232 -6.45 -2.58 3.26
N ARG A 233 -5.78 -3.66 2.88
CA ARG A 233 -4.54 -3.57 2.11
C ARG A 233 -4.85 -2.92 0.75
N PRO A 234 -4.02 -1.95 0.30
CA PRO A 234 -4.13 -1.46 -1.06
C PRO A 234 -3.92 -2.59 -2.07
N GLY A 235 -4.54 -2.45 -3.25
CA GLY A 235 -4.43 -3.38 -4.36
C GLY A 235 -2.98 -3.68 -4.78
N ALA A 236 -2.78 -4.83 -5.41
CA ALA A 236 -1.48 -5.26 -5.94
C ALA A 236 -0.83 -4.23 -6.90
N ALA A 237 -1.63 -3.36 -7.52
CA ALA A 237 -1.14 -2.27 -8.37
C ALA A 237 -0.43 -1.14 -7.59
N ARG A 238 -0.73 -0.93 -6.29
CA ARG A 238 -0.04 0.05 -5.43
C ARG A 238 1.06 -0.57 -4.57
N LEU A 239 1.17 -1.90 -4.58
CA LEU A 239 1.93 -2.66 -3.59
C LEU A 239 2.68 -3.80 -4.26
N ASN A 240 3.90 -3.51 -4.73
CA ASN A 240 4.81 -4.53 -5.25
C ASN A 240 5.29 -5.47 -4.10
N ALA A 241 5.95 -6.58 -4.44
CA ALA A 241 6.37 -7.59 -3.46
C ALA A 241 7.28 -7.03 -2.35
N SER A 242 8.18 -6.10 -2.68
CA SER A 242 9.07 -5.43 -1.70
C SER A 242 8.28 -4.49 -0.77
N ASN A 243 7.37 -3.68 -1.33
CA ASN A 243 6.54 -2.76 -0.57
C ASN A 243 5.53 -3.49 0.32
N ARG A 244 5.15 -4.72 -0.04
CA ARG A 244 4.30 -5.58 0.79
C ARG A 244 5.00 -5.97 2.07
N GLU A 245 6.26 -6.37 1.99
CA GLU A 245 7.04 -6.70 3.17
C GLU A 245 7.24 -5.47 4.07
N VAL A 246 7.52 -4.31 3.49
CA VAL A 246 7.62 -3.03 4.20
C VAL A 246 6.29 -2.68 4.90
N TYR A 247 5.16 -2.87 4.24
CA TYR A 247 3.82 -2.63 4.80
C TYR A 247 3.51 -3.56 5.97
N GLU A 248 3.76 -4.87 5.82
CA GLU A 248 3.51 -5.86 6.87
C GLU A 248 4.38 -5.58 8.11
N ARG A 249 5.66 -5.19 7.90
CA ARG A 249 6.54 -4.74 8.99
C ARG A 249 6.01 -3.47 9.67
N ALA A 250 5.49 -2.50 8.90
CA ALA A 250 4.90 -1.27 9.44
C ALA A 250 3.64 -1.55 10.28
N MET A 251 2.74 -2.42 9.82
CA MET A 251 1.57 -2.83 10.60
C MET A 251 1.97 -3.53 11.90
N ALA A 252 2.96 -4.44 11.84
CA ALA A 252 3.47 -5.13 13.02
C ALA A 252 4.06 -4.15 14.06
N LEU A 253 4.75 -3.10 13.63
CA LEU A 253 5.24 -2.03 14.50
C LEU A 253 4.12 -1.31 15.21
N ILE A 254 3.10 -0.89 14.46
CA ILE A 254 1.94 -0.20 14.99
C ILE A 254 1.24 -1.08 16.03
N SER A 255 0.98 -2.35 15.71
CA SER A 255 0.40 -3.31 16.65
C SER A 255 1.22 -3.45 17.92
N ALA A 256 2.56 -3.51 17.82
CA ALA A 256 3.44 -3.64 18.97
C ALA A 256 3.41 -2.42 19.89
N VAL A 257 3.40 -1.20 19.35
CA VAL A 257 3.30 0.02 20.18
C VAL A 257 1.89 0.24 20.75
N ARG A 258 0.84 -0.12 20.00
CA ARG A 258 -0.56 -0.07 20.47
C ARG A 258 -0.85 -1.09 21.55
N LYS A 259 -0.23 -2.27 21.48
CA LYS A 259 -0.22 -3.24 22.58
C LYS A 259 0.28 -2.59 23.88
N GLY A 260 1.46 -1.97 23.86
CA GLY A 260 1.98 -1.29 25.05
C GLY A 260 1.14 -0.08 25.49
N GLN A 261 0.33 0.50 24.60
CA GLN A 261 -0.55 1.62 24.96
C GLN A 261 -1.85 1.18 25.63
N LEU A 262 -2.49 0.13 25.10
CA LEU A 262 -3.87 -0.23 25.41
C LEU A 262 -4.00 -1.54 26.20
N LEU A 263 -2.99 -2.40 26.13
CA LEU A 263 -2.96 -3.74 26.73
C LEU A 263 -1.67 -3.95 27.56
N ALA A 264 -1.14 -2.89 28.15
CA ALA A 264 0.02 -2.98 29.04
C ALA A 264 -0.39 -3.44 30.44
N ASP A 265 0.39 -4.35 31.01
CA ASP A 265 0.16 -4.84 32.38
C ASP A 265 0.76 -3.89 33.41
N ARG A 266 1.97 -3.38 33.15
CA ARG A 266 2.73 -2.50 34.06
C ARG A 266 3.35 -1.31 33.32
N PHE A 267 3.85 -1.49 32.10
CA PHE A 267 4.60 -0.47 31.37
C PHE A 267 3.79 0.19 30.25
N LYS A 268 2.84 1.06 30.63
CA LYS A 268 1.96 1.76 29.68
C LYS A 268 2.71 2.78 28.81
N ILE A 269 2.55 2.64 27.50
CA ILE A 269 2.98 3.63 26.51
C ILE A 269 1.93 4.75 26.42
N TRP A 270 2.36 5.97 26.63
CA TRP A 270 1.49 7.16 26.51
C TRP A 270 1.42 7.68 25.08
N SER A 271 2.57 7.73 24.39
CA SER A 271 2.67 8.21 23.02
C SER A 271 3.34 7.15 22.12
N PRO A 272 2.56 6.38 21.36
CA PRO A 272 3.09 5.38 20.42
C PRO A 272 4.03 5.99 19.38
N VAL A 273 3.68 7.17 18.84
CA VAL A 273 4.49 7.88 17.84
C VAL A 273 5.87 8.22 18.41
N ARG A 274 5.94 8.69 19.66
CA ARG A 274 7.22 9.06 20.28
C ARG A 274 8.14 7.87 20.47
N ILE A 275 7.59 6.68 20.74
CA ILE A 275 8.38 5.45 20.84
C ILE A 275 8.99 5.08 19.50
N LEU A 276 8.25 5.20 18.40
CA LEU A 276 8.77 4.93 17.05
C LEU A 276 9.82 5.97 16.63
N GLU A 277 9.63 7.25 16.96
CA GLU A 277 10.64 8.29 16.74
C GLU A 277 11.93 8.00 17.50
N VAL A 278 11.84 7.60 18.77
CA VAL A 278 13.00 7.22 19.58
C VAL A 278 13.72 6.02 18.96
N LEU A 279 12.97 5.02 18.49
CA LEU A 279 13.55 3.87 17.79
C LEU A 279 14.26 4.28 16.49
N ARG A 280 13.71 5.25 15.75
CA ARG A 280 14.32 5.79 14.53
C ARG A 280 15.62 6.54 14.82
N ASP A 281 15.55 7.48 15.76
CA ASP A 281 16.63 8.43 16.01
C ASP A 281 17.78 7.77 16.79
N LYS A 282 17.46 6.98 17.82
CA LYS A 282 18.46 6.34 18.69
C LYS A 282 18.82 4.92 18.25
N GLY A 283 17.99 4.27 17.44
CA GLY A 283 18.15 2.85 17.07
C GLY A 283 17.73 1.86 18.15
N TYR A 284 17.24 2.32 19.30
CA TYR A 284 16.75 1.44 20.37
C TYR A 284 15.70 2.14 21.25
N VAL A 285 14.85 1.34 21.90
CA VAL A 285 13.89 1.80 22.92
C VAL A 285 14.38 1.36 24.30
N GLY A 286 14.00 2.07 25.36
CA GLY A 286 14.35 1.71 26.74
C GLY A 286 13.92 0.28 27.12
N SER A 287 14.64 -0.36 28.04
CA SER A 287 14.35 -1.74 28.42
C SER A 287 13.22 -1.86 29.44
N ASN A 288 12.40 -2.90 29.33
CA ASN A 288 11.37 -3.24 30.32
C ASN A 288 11.09 -4.76 30.29
N SER A 289 10.28 -5.25 31.23
CA SER A 289 9.97 -6.69 31.34
C SER A 289 8.95 -7.19 30.31
N GLU A 290 8.09 -6.30 29.82
CA GLU A 290 7.07 -6.61 28.81
C GLU A 290 7.61 -6.60 27.37
N ALA A 291 8.77 -5.98 27.15
CA ALA A 291 9.35 -5.71 25.85
C ALA A 291 9.54 -6.98 25.02
N ARG A 292 9.84 -8.11 25.67
CA ARG A 292 9.93 -9.40 25.00
C ARG A 292 8.60 -9.78 24.36
N GLN A 293 7.52 -9.80 25.14
CA GLN A 293 6.21 -10.15 24.62
C GLN A 293 5.63 -9.09 23.68
N GLN A 294 5.99 -7.83 23.90
CA GLN A 294 5.52 -6.71 23.09
C GLN A 294 6.13 -6.71 21.69
N TYR A 295 7.42 -7.00 21.58
CA TYR A 295 8.17 -6.82 20.33
C TYR A 295 8.66 -8.13 19.70
N GLN A 296 8.33 -9.30 20.27
CA GLN A 296 8.74 -10.61 19.71
C GLN A 296 8.40 -10.75 18.22
N ASN A 297 7.23 -10.27 17.80
CA ASN A 297 6.81 -10.36 16.39
C ASN A 297 7.75 -9.57 15.45
N LEU A 298 8.31 -8.45 15.92
CA LEU A 298 9.29 -7.67 15.16
C LEU A 298 10.62 -8.41 14.99
N VAL A 299 10.96 -9.29 15.93
CA VAL A 299 12.14 -10.15 15.83
C VAL A 299 11.92 -11.24 14.79
N VAL A 300 10.74 -11.87 14.78
CA VAL A 300 10.37 -12.88 13.78
C VAL A 300 10.40 -12.29 12.36
N LEU A 301 9.92 -11.06 12.20
CA LEU A 301 9.95 -10.32 10.93
C LEU A 301 11.34 -9.74 10.57
N LYS A 302 12.39 -10.08 11.33
CA LYS A 302 13.78 -9.60 11.17
C LYS A 302 13.91 -8.06 11.18
N PHE A 303 12.90 -7.36 11.69
CA PHE A 303 12.87 -5.90 11.77
C PHE A 303 13.79 -5.38 12.88
N ALA A 304 13.82 -6.07 14.01
CA ALA A 304 14.58 -5.69 15.18
C ALA A 304 15.10 -6.93 15.91
N TYR A 305 15.96 -6.74 16.90
CA TYR A 305 16.38 -7.79 17.83
C TYR A 305 16.17 -7.33 19.27
N LEU A 306 16.02 -8.30 20.16
CA LEU A 306 15.87 -8.06 21.58
C LEU A 306 17.20 -8.31 22.28
N LYS A 307 17.75 -7.28 22.92
CA LYS A 307 18.96 -7.38 23.75
C LYS A 307 18.55 -7.50 25.22
N GLN A 308 18.98 -8.58 25.87
CA GLN A 308 18.77 -8.72 27.31
C GLN A 308 19.67 -7.73 28.06
N THR A 309 19.09 -6.93 28.94
CA THR A 309 19.81 -5.93 29.76
C THR A 309 19.92 -6.35 31.22
N SER A 310 18.94 -7.11 31.71
CA SER A 310 18.96 -7.77 33.02
C SER A 310 18.12 -9.05 32.97
N SER A 311 18.09 -9.82 34.06
CA SER A 311 17.41 -11.14 34.15
C SER A 311 15.98 -11.14 33.60
N ASP A 312 15.23 -10.05 33.78
CA ASP A 312 13.86 -9.89 33.30
C ASP A 312 13.61 -8.58 32.54
N ARG A 313 14.64 -8.01 31.89
CA ARG A 313 14.44 -6.79 31.07
C ARG A 313 15.08 -6.90 29.71
N TRP A 314 14.29 -6.58 28.70
CA TRP A 314 14.65 -6.66 27.30
C TRP A 314 14.60 -5.28 26.66
N GLN A 315 15.57 -5.00 25.81
CA GLN A 315 15.70 -3.79 25.04
C GLN A 315 15.42 -4.09 23.57
N LEU A 316 14.56 -3.31 22.93
CA LEU A 316 14.35 -3.41 21.49
C LEU A 316 15.43 -2.60 20.76
N CYS A 317 16.17 -3.25 19.85
CA CYS A 317 17.18 -2.62 19.01
C CYS A 317 16.83 -2.82 17.53
N LEU A 318 16.89 -1.74 16.75
CA LEU A 318 16.56 -1.73 15.32
C LEU A 318 17.65 -2.41 14.48
N ASN A 319 17.26 -3.27 13.54
CA ASN A 319 18.13 -3.67 12.45
C ASN A 319 18.07 -2.59 11.38
N ARG A 320 19.16 -1.81 11.24
CA ARG A 320 19.23 -0.68 10.29
C ARG A 320 19.44 -1.17 8.86
N THR A 321 18.34 -1.58 8.23
CA THR A 321 18.25 -1.82 6.78
C THR A 321 17.35 -0.75 6.16
N GLN A 322 17.56 -0.46 4.87
CA GLN A 322 16.75 0.54 4.16
C GLN A 322 15.24 0.23 4.23
N GLU A 323 14.87 -1.05 4.12
CA GLU A 323 13.48 -1.51 4.23
C GLU A 323 12.89 -1.28 5.62
N ASN A 324 13.67 -1.49 6.68
CA ASN A 324 13.21 -1.29 8.05
C ASN A 324 13.07 0.19 8.39
N GLU A 325 13.97 1.04 7.88
CA GLU A 325 13.83 2.49 8.04
C GLU A 325 12.62 3.03 7.26
N ALA A 326 12.34 2.48 6.07
CA ALA A 326 11.13 2.78 5.31
C ALA A 326 9.87 2.33 6.06
N ALA A 327 9.84 1.10 6.60
CA ALA A 327 8.71 0.58 7.38
C ALA A 327 8.46 1.40 8.65
N LEU A 328 9.53 1.88 9.31
CA LEU A 328 9.42 2.73 10.49
C LEU A 328 8.86 4.11 10.17
N THR A 329 9.31 4.70 9.06
CA THR A 329 8.80 5.99 8.57
C THR A 329 7.32 5.88 8.17
N LEU A 330 6.95 4.79 7.48
CA LEU A 330 5.58 4.48 7.13
C LEU A 330 4.69 4.29 8.37
N ALA A 331 5.16 3.56 9.39
CA ALA A 331 4.44 3.38 10.64
C ALA A 331 4.19 4.70 11.39
N ILE A 332 5.18 5.61 11.41
CA ILE A 332 5.04 6.96 11.98
C ILE A 332 4.02 7.78 11.19
N SER A 333 4.08 7.75 9.86
CA SER A 333 3.14 8.46 8.99
C SER A 333 1.70 7.97 9.22
N LEU A 334 1.49 6.65 9.21
CA LEU A 334 0.18 6.04 9.42
C LEU A 334 -0.43 6.38 10.78
N LEU A 335 0.37 6.44 11.84
CA LEU A 335 -0.11 6.84 13.17
C LEU A 335 -0.44 8.33 13.27
N ARG A 336 0.17 9.19 12.45
CA ARG A 336 -0.05 10.65 12.46
C ARG A 336 -1.19 11.09 11.56
N THR A 337 -1.25 10.56 10.34
CA THR A 337 -2.15 11.05 9.28
C THR A 337 -3.17 10.01 8.84
N GLY A 338 -2.97 8.73 9.16
CA GLY A 338 -3.82 7.64 8.67
C GLY A 338 -3.75 7.42 7.16
N GLN A 339 -2.81 8.06 6.45
CA GLN A 339 -2.67 7.99 5.00
C GLN A 339 -1.46 7.15 4.58
N LEU A 340 -1.64 6.38 3.51
CA LEU A 340 -0.59 5.62 2.84
C LEU A 340 0.05 6.51 1.77
N ALA A 341 0.92 7.42 2.20
CA ALA A 341 1.77 8.17 1.29
C ALA A 341 2.98 7.30 0.86
N ASP A 342 3.46 7.50 -0.37
CA ASP A 342 4.75 7.01 -0.90
C ASP A 342 4.94 5.49 -1.15
N MET A 343 3.90 4.66 -0.97
CA MET A 343 3.99 3.20 -1.22
C MET A 343 4.06 2.79 -2.69
N GLU A 344 3.85 3.72 -3.61
CA GLU A 344 3.90 3.48 -5.06
C GLU A 344 5.33 3.48 -5.62
N ILE A 345 6.32 3.89 -4.82
CA ILE A 345 7.72 3.91 -5.25
C ILE A 345 8.25 2.47 -5.29
N SER A 346 8.54 1.97 -6.48
CA SER A 346 9.35 0.77 -6.67
C SER A 346 10.83 1.09 -6.37
N SER A 347 11.35 0.55 -5.27
CA SER A 347 12.76 0.61 -4.90
C SER A 347 13.66 0.05 -6.01
N GLU A 348 13.26 -1.06 -6.63
CA GLU A 348 13.94 -1.66 -7.79
C GLU A 348 14.00 -0.70 -8.98
N ALA A 349 12.91 0.03 -9.27
CA ALA A 349 12.90 0.99 -10.37
C ALA A 349 13.84 2.18 -10.10
N LYS A 350 13.89 2.69 -8.85
CA LYS A 350 14.86 3.75 -8.47
C LYS A 350 16.30 3.27 -8.61
N ILE A 351 16.61 2.05 -8.18
CA ILE A 351 17.94 1.47 -8.30
C ILE A 351 18.30 1.25 -9.78
N ALA A 352 17.35 0.77 -10.59
CA ALA A 352 17.55 0.55 -12.02
C ALA A 352 17.85 1.85 -12.78
N LEU A 353 17.15 2.94 -12.44
CA LEU A 353 17.40 4.26 -13.02
C LEU A 353 18.77 4.83 -12.60
N GLY A 354 19.26 4.50 -11.40
CA GLY A 354 20.56 4.97 -10.90
C GLY A 354 21.78 4.15 -11.33
N LYS A 355 21.61 2.86 -11.65
CA LYS A 355 22.73 1.93 -11.98
C LYS A 355 22.98 1.72 -13.47
N GLY A 356 22.15 2.29 -14.36
CA GLY A 356 22.38 2.27 -15.80
C GLY A 356 22.02 0.96 -16.51
N GLU A 357 22.45 0.84 -17.77
CA GLU A 357 21.92 -0.11 -18.77
C GLU A 357 22.27 -1.60 -18.48
N GLU A 358 23.44 -1.88 -17.91
CA GLU A 358 23.89 -3.25 -17.60
C GLU A 358 23.05 -3.92 -16.51
N TYR A 359 22.68 -3.17 -15.47
CA TYR A 359 21.83 -3.66 -14.38
C TYR A 359 20.39 -3.93 -14.87
N ILE A 360 19.90 -3.12 -15.81
CA ILE A 360 18.58 -3.30 -16.44
C ILE A 360 18.54 -4.59 -17.26
N GLN A 361 19.57 -4.88 -18.05
CA GLN A 361 19.61 -6.14 -18.81
C GLN A 361 19.60 -7.35 -17.88
N SER A 362 20.35 -7.31 -16.78
CA SER A 362 20.34 -8.37 -15.77
C SER A 362 18.94 -8.56 -15.14
N LEU A 363 18.23 -7.48 -14.81
CA LEU A 363 16.87 -7.53 -14.25
C LEU A 363 15.84 -8.06 -15.25
N ILE A 364 15.89 -7.61 -16.51
CA ILE A 364 15.01 -8.09 -17.58
C ILE A 364 15.25 -9.58 -17.80
N SER A 365 16.52 -10.01 -17.93
CA SER A 365 16.87 -11.42 -18.06
C SER A 365 16.41 -12.26 -16.86
N ALA A 366 16.59 -11.78 -15.62
CA ALA A 366 16.12 -12.48 -14.42
C ALA A 366 14.58 -12.59 -14.39
N SER A 367 13.86 -11.54 -14.80
CA SER A 367 12.40 -11.54 -14.91
C SER A 367 11.90 -12.47 -16.02
N GLU A 368 12.57 -12.52 -17.16
CA GLU A 368 12.24 -13.43 -18.26
C GLU A 368 12.51 -14.88 -17.89
N ILE A 369 13.60 -15.15 -17.16
CA ILE A 369 13.89 -16.48 -16.62
C ILE A 369 12.81 -16.91 -15.63
N LYS A 370 12.38 -16.03 -14.71
CA LYS A 370 11.25 -16.32 -13.80
C LYS A 370 9.94 -16.59 -14.54
N LYS A 371 9.63 -15.80 -15.58
CA LYS A 371 8.43 -16.02 -16.42
C LYS A 371 8.50 -17.34 -17.20
N ARG A 372 9.68 -17.72 -17.68
CA ARG A 372 9.91 -19.02 -18.34
C ARG A 372 9.86 -20.19 -17.35
N GLN A 373 10.38 -20.05 -16.14
CA GLN A 373 10.27 -21.05 -15.08
C GLN A 373 8.82 -21.30 -14.64
N LEU A 374 7.97 -20.27 -14.61
CA LEU A 374 6.52 -20.43 -14.37
C LEU A 374 5.80 -21.22 -15.47
N GLN A 375 6.37 -21.28 -16.68
CA GLN A 375 5.82 -22.06 -17.80
C GLN A 375 6.44 -23.46 -17.94
N VAL A 376 7.63 -23.68 -17.39
CA VAL A 376 8.33 -24.98 -17.39
C VAL A 376 8.36 -25.52 -15.96
N ALA A 377 7.19 -25.91 -15.44
CA ALA A 377 7.11 -26.80 -14.30
C ALA A 377 7.27 -28.24 -14.79
N ASP A 378 8.50 -28.62 -15.14
CA ASP A 378 8.84 -30.03 -15.39
C ASP A 378 8.88 -30.77 -14.04
N PRO A 379 7.99 -31.76 -13.80
CA PRO A 379 7.94 -32.50 -12.55
C PRO A 379 9.26 -33.20 -12.21
N GLN A 380 10.05 -33.57 -13.23
CA GLN A 380 11.28 -34.32 -13.05
C GLN A 380 12.44 -33.44 -12.55
N ALA A 381 12.54 -32.21 -13.06
CA ALA A 381 13.54 -31.23 -12.61
C ALA A 381 13.30 -30.78 -11.15
N THR A 382 12.04 -30.75 -10.72
CA THR A 382 11.67 -30.40 -9.34
C THR A 382 12.13 -31.48 -8.34
N TYR A 383 11.96 -32.75 -8.70
CA TYR A 383 12.41 -33.90 -7.91
C TYR A 383 13.94 -33.99 -7.79
N GLU A 384 14.66 -33.70 -8.88
CA GLU A 384 16.14 -33.69 -8.86
C GLU A 384 16.70 -32.53 -8.01
N PHE A 385 16.04 -31.37 -8.02
CA PHE A 385 16.44 -30.22 -7.19
C PHE A 385 16.20 -30.48 -5.70
N GLU A 386 15.10 -31.11 -5.33
CA GLU A 386 14.82 -31.53 -3.95
C GLU A 386 15.84 -32.57 -3.44
N GLN A 387 16.24 -33.53 -4.30
CA GLN A 387 17.31 -34.50 -4.01
C GLN A 387 18.68 -33.83 -3.81
N LEU A 388 18.95 -32.72 -4.52
CA LEU A 388 20.18 -31.95 -4.40
C LEU A 388 20.25 -31.16 -3.10
N LEU A 389 19.13 -30.56 -2.67
CA LEU A 389 19.02 -29.86 -1.39
C LEU A 389 19.17 -30.81 -0.19
N LEU A 390 18.64 -32.03 -0.30
CA LEU A 390 18.80 -33.07 0.72
C LEU A 390 20.23 -33.62 0.86
N LYS A 391 21.10 -33.41 -0.13
CA LYS A 391 22.51 -33.83 -0.08
C LYS A 391 23.47 -32.74 0.40
N LEU A 392 23.00 -31.50 0.51
CA LEU A 392 23.79 -30.32 0.89
C LEU A 392 23.45 -29.77 2.29
N GLY A 393 22.45 -30.33 2.96
CA GLY A 393 22.22 -30.18 4.41
C GLY A 393 22.70 -31.42 5.14
#